data_AF-A0A7X3GMN1-F1
#
_entry.id   AF-A0A7X3GMN1-F1
#
_cell.length_a   1.000
_cell.length_b   1.000
_cell.length_c   1.000
_cell.angle_alpha   90.00
_cell.angle_beta   90.00
_cell.angle_gamma   90.00
#
_symmetry.space_group_name_H-M   'P 1'
#
loop_
_entity.id
_entity.type
_entity.pdbx_description
1 polymer ?
#
loop_
_entity_poly.entity_id
_entity_poly.type
_entity_poly.pdbx_seq_one_letter_code
_entity_poly.pdbx_strand_id
1 'polypeptide(L)'
;MDYRDFEEFLVISDEEKVISFWIIGVKRNEISSLNPKLSTDRVFQISQNYNDEYQLEGVVNPTLGESITFYEKFEGVEGYSWIIDIKVPPSQFGGGDTISLVLADEKECVEYMFDPSGYPVTPHLEDEDEDE
;
A
#
# COMPACT_ATOMS: atom_id res chain seq x y z
N MET A 1 -9.62 9.42 -33.18
CA MET A 1 -9.82 9.40 -31.71
C MET A 1 -10.03 7.94 -31.35
N ASP A 2 -9.02 7.33 -30.75
CA ASP A 2 -8.94 5.88 -30.53
C ASP A 2 -9.24 5.60 -29.05
N TYR A 3 -10.21 4.72 -28.79
CA TYR A 3 -10.72 4.38 -27.46
C TYR A 3 -10.03 3.12 -26.91
N ARG A 4 -8.69 3.08 -26.90
CA ARG A 4 -7.90 1.87 -26.64
C ARG A 4 -7.00 1.89 -25.40
N ASP A 5 -7.25 2.78 -24.44
CA ASP A 5 -6.45 2.91 -23.22
C ASP A 5 -7.22 2.55 -21.94
N PHE A 6 -7.91 1.41 -21.95
CA PHE A 6 -8.30 0.78 -20.68
C PHE A 6 -8.10 -0.72 -20.79
N GLU A 7 -7.35 -1.29 -19.85
CA GLU A 7 -7.32 -2.74 -19.61
C GLU A 7 -7.85 -3.02 -18.20
N GLU A 8 -8.96 -3.76 -18.15
CA GLU A 8 -9.62 -4.26 -16.95
C GLU A 8 -8.80 -5.38 -16.30
N PHE A 9 -8.76 -5.37 -14.96
CA PHE A 9 -8.19 -6.44 -14.15
C PHE A 9 -9.27 -7.45 -13.79
N LEU A 10 -9.07 -8.73 -14.14
CA LEU A 10 -9.92 -9.82 -13.68
C LEU A 10 -9.12 -10.76 -12.78
N VAL A 11 -9.46 -10.77 -11.49
CA VAL A 11 -8.91 -11.70 -10.49
C VAL A 11 -9.90 -12.86 -10.32
N ILE A 12 -9.44 -14.08 -10.54
CA ILE A 12 -10.22 -15.29 -10.24
C ILE A 12 -9.43 -16.12 -9.22
N SER A 13 -10.04 -16.32 -8.05
CA SER A 13 -9.53 -17.18 -6.98
C SER A 13 -10.35 -18.47 -6.96
N ASP A 14 -9.68 -19.63 -6.99
CA ASP A 14 -10.31 -20.94 -6.80
C ASP A 14 -9.98 -21.49 -5.39
N GLU A 15 -10.83 -22.38 -4.87
CA GLU A 15 -10.83 -22.85 -3.46
C GLU A 15 -9.53 -23.56 -3.03
N GLU A 16 -8.63 -23.88 -3.97
CA GLU A 16 -7.31 -24.49 -3.70
C GLU A 16 -6.16 -23.49 -3.40
N LYS A 17 -6.47 -22.20 -3.15
CA LYS A 17 -5.49 -21.16 -2.72
C LYS A 17 -4.34 -20.89 -3.70
N VAL A 18 -4.50 -21.18 -4.99
CA VAL A 18 -3.53 -20.76 -6.02
C VAL A 18 -4.11 -19.56 -6.75
N ILE A 19 -3.60 -18.36 -6.45
CA ILE A 19 -3.91 -17.16 -7.23
C ILE A 19 -3.16 -17.29 -8.56
N SER A 20 -3.90 -17.29 -9.68
CA SER A 20 -3.32 -17.30 -11.02
C SER A 20 -3.54 -15.93 -11.68
N PHE A 21 -2.44 -15.28 -12.08
CA PHE A 21 -2.47 -14.00 -12.80
C PHE A 21 -2.39 -14.27 -14.30
N TRP A 22 -3.42 -13.91 -15.05
CA TRP A 22 -3.35 -13.85 -16.51
C TRP A 22 -3.19 -12.39 -16.95
N ILE A 23 -1.95 -12.00 -17.23
CA ILE A 23 -1.62 -10.68 -17.76
C ILE A 23 -1.71 -10.74 -19.29
N ILE A 24 -2.70 -10.08 -19.87
CA ILE A 24 -2.81 -9.87 -21.31
C ILE A 24 -2.54 -8.39 -21.53
N GLY A 25 -1.40 -8.03 -22.14
CA GLY A 25 -1.06 -6.63 -22.46
C GLY A 25 0.41 -6.23 -22.26
N VAL A 26 1.18 -6.97 -21.46
CA VAL A 26 2.59 -6.62 -21.17
C VAL A 26 3.55 -7.39 -22.07
N LYS A 27 4.60 -6.70 -22.58
CA LYS A 27 5.74 -7.36 -23.23
C LYS A 27 6.36 -8.37 -22.26
N ARG A 28 6.07 -9.66 -22.50
CA ARG A 28 6.49 -10.83 -21.71
C ARG A 28 7.99 -10.89 -21.34
N ASN A 29 8.85 -10.15 -22.05
CA ASN A 29 10.30 -10.15 -21.83
C ASN A 29 10.78 -9.18 -20.73
N GLU A 30 9.93 -8.31 -20.18
CA GLU A 30 10.29 -7.42 -19.07
C GLU A 30 9.76 -7.91 -17.71
N ILE A 31 8.92 -8.97 -17.69
CA ILE A 31 8.28 -9.52 -16.47
C ILE A 31 9.24 -10.46 -15.70
N SER A 32 10.56 -10.33 -15.90
CA SER A 32 11.56 -11.28 -15.41
C SER A 32 12.47 -10.69 -14.33
N SER A 33 11.93 -10.11 -13.25
CA SER A 33 12.65 -9.96 -11.96
C SER A 33 11.84 -9.31 -10.82
N LEU A 34 10.50 -9.36 -10.82
CA LEU A 34 9.73 -8.93 -9.66
C LEU A 34 9.91 -9.96 -8.54
N ASN A 35 10.76 -9.62 -7.57
CA ASN A 35 11.06 -10.46 -6.43
C ASN A 35 10.97 -9.60 -5.16
N PRO A 36 9.75 -9.28 -4.71
CA PRO A 36 9.58 -8.56 -3.47
C PRO A 36 10.22 -9.36 -2.32
N LYS A 37 10.95 -8.66 -1.47
CA LYS A 37 11.55 -9.20 -0.26
C LYS A 37 10.48 -9.54 0.77
N LEU A 38 9.42 -8.73 0.86
CA LEU A 38 8.32 -8.95 1.78
C LEU A 38 7.23 -9.82 1.16
N SER A 39 6.70 -10.73 1.98
CA SER A 39 5.40 -11.35 1.69
C SER A 39 4.27 -10.41 2.09
N THR A 40 3.09 -10.61 1.50
CA THR A 40 1.89 -9.84 1.86
C THR A 40 1.50 -10.01 3.34
N ASP A 41 1.70 -11.20 3.92
CA ASP A 41 1.50 -11.44 5.36
C ASP A 41 2.44 -10.57 6.21
N ARG A 42 3.69 -10.40 5.76
CA ARG A 42 4.69 -9.59 6.47
C ARG A 42 4.35 -8.10 6.37
N VAL A 43 3.95 -7.64 5.19
CA VAL A 43 3.44 -6.27 4.95
C VAL A 43 2.25 -5.98 5.87
N PHE A 44 1.30 -6.90 5.97
CA PHE A 44 0.13 -6.77 6.84
C PHE A 44 0.50 -6.71 8.33
N GLN A 45 1.49 -7.50 8.76
CA GLN A 45 2.01 -7.44 10.15
C GLN A 45 2.67 -6.10 10.45
N ILE A 46 3.54 -5.60 9.55
CA ILE A 46 4.20 -4.30 9.74
C ILE A 46 3.15 -3.20 9.83
N SER A 47 2.14 -3.23 8.96
CA SER A 47 1.07 -2.24 8.92
C SER A 47 0.24 -2.22 10.19
N GLN A 48 -0.13 -3.39 10.73
CA GLN A 48 -0.84 -3.48 12.02
C GLN A 48 0.01 -2.97 13.17
N ASN A 49 1.27 -3.40 13.25
CA ASN A 49 2.18 -2.95 14.31
C ASN A 49 2.32 -1.42 14.29
N TYR A 50 2.46 -0.82 13.11
CA TYR A 50 2.52 0.63 12.95
C TYR A 50 1.21 1.31 13.36
N ASN A 51 0.07 0.78 12.93
CA ASN A 51 -1.24 1.30 13.31
C ASN A 51 -1.45 1.29 14.83
N ASP A 52 -1.03 0.20 15.49
CA ASP A 52 -1.13 0.03 16.95
C ASP A 52 -0.15 0.94 17.70
N GLU A 53 1.10 1.07 17.22
CA GLU A 53 2.15 1.89 17.82
C GLU A 53 1.80 3.39 17.80
N TYR A 54 1.26 3.88 16.68
CA TYR A 54 0.91 5.29 16.48
C TYR A 54 -0.58 5.59 16.70
N GLN A 55 -1.34 4.61 17.22
CA GLN A 55 -2.76 4.75 17.60
C GLN A 55 -3.65 5.34 16.48
N LEU A 56 -3.41 4.94 15.24
CA LEU A 56 -4.19 5.43 14.10
C LEU A 56 -5.65 4.94 14.21
N GLU A 57 -6.62 5.81 13.92
CA GLU A 57 -8.06 5.53 14.12
C GLU A 57 -8.65 4.48 13.14
N GLY A 58 -7.82 3.87 12.29
CA GLY A 58 -8.24 2.97 11.23
C GLY A 58 -8.09 1.48 11.54
N VAL A 59 -8.79 0.66 10.76
CA VAL A 59 -8.66 -0.80 10.80
C VAL A 59 -8.01 -1.29 9.52
N VAL A 60 -6.86 -1.96 9.64
CA VAL A 60 -6.21 -2.62 8.50
C VAL A 60 -7.07 -3.82 8.11
N ASN A 61 -7.76 -3.72 6.96
CA ASN A 61 -8.58 -4.83 6.49
C ASN A 61 -7.71 -5.94 5.89
N PRO A 62 -7.84 -7.20 6.33
CA PRO A 62 -7.03 -8.31 5.86
C PRO A 62 -7.42 -8.79 4.45
N THR A 63 -8.40 -8.15 3.78
CA THR A 63 -8.81 -8.52 2.44
C THR A 63 -7.73 -8.09 1.44
N LEU A 64 -6.74 -8.96 1.29
CA LEU A 64 -5.49 -8.83 0.52
C LEU A 64 -5.62 -8.30 -0.92
N GLY A 65 -6.83 -8.24 -1.50
CA GLY A 65 -7.06 -7.81 -2.88
C GLY A 65 -7.51 -6.36 -3.06
N GLU A 66 -8.04 -5.70 -2.03
CA GLU A 66 -8.59 -4.33 -2.16
C GLU A 66 -7.79 -3.28 -1.36
N SER A 67 -6.84 -3.70 -0.54
CA SER A 67 -6.18 -2.81 0.43
C SER A 67 -4.65 -2.88 0.41
N ILE A 68 -4.03 -3.76 -0.38
CA ILE A 68 -2.56 -3.88 -0.46
C ILE A 68 -2.15 -3.85 -1.93
N THR A 69 -1.35 -2.87 -2.31
CA THR A 69 -0.85 -2.70 -3.68
C THR A 69 0.67 -2.69 -3.71
N PHE A 70 1.26 -3.39 -4.68
CA PHE A 70 2.70 -3.42 -4.88
C PHE A 70 3.13 -2.50 -6.02
N TYR A 71 4.24 -1.79 -5.84
CA TYR A 71 4.82 -0.90 -6.84
C TYR A 71 6.33 -1.14 -6.99
N GLU A 72 6.79 -1.22 -8.23
CA GLU A 72 8.22 -1.29 -8.56
C GLU A 72 9.00 -0.03 -8.16
N LYS A 73 8.30 1.11 -8.13
CA LYS A 73 8.82 2.39 -7.73
C LYS A 73 7.67 3.28 -7.29
N PHE A 74 7.85 3.94 -6.16
CA PHE A 74 6.91 4.92 -5.65
C PHE A 74 7.63 6.18 -5.19
N GLU A 75 6.91 7.29 -5.13
CA GLU A 75 7.52 8.59 -4.84
C GLU A 75 8.18 8.59 -3.46
N GLY A 76 9.42 9.09 -3.40
CA GLY A 76 10.18 9.18 -2.14
C GLY A 76 10.68 7.85 -1.57
N VAL A 77 10.43 6.71 -2.22
CA VAL A 77 10.89 5.39 -1.77
C VAL A 77 11.93 4.83 -2.73
N GLU A 78 13.07 4.40 -2.20
CA GLU A 78 14.08 3.69 -2.98
C GLU A 78 13.71 2.22 -3.11
N GLY A 79 13.54 1.75 -4.34
CA GLY A 79 13.24 0.35 -4.62
C GLY A 79 11.74 0.04 -4.64
N TYR A 80 11.42 -1.20 -4.28
CA TYR A 80 10.06 -1.71 -4.26
C TYR A 80 9.28 -1.17 -3.08
N SER A 81 7.98 -0.99 -3.28
CA SER A 81 7.11 -0.39 -2.28
C SER A 81 5.75 -1.05 -2.23
N TRP A 82 5.18 -1.01 -1.03
CA TRP A 82 3.86 -1.53 -0.75
C TRP A 82 2.99 -0.41 -0.20
N ILE A 83 1.78 -0.25 -0.75
CA ILE A 83 0.79 0.70 -0.26
C ILE A 83 -0.33 -0.07 0.41
N ILE A 84 -0.69 0.35 1.62
CA ILE A 84 -1.75 -0.27 2.40
C ILE A 84 -2.80 0.77 2.74
N ASP A 85 -4.00 0.55 2.21
CA ASP A 85 -5.16 1.41 2.45
C ASP A 85 -5.92 0.93 3.70
N ILE A 86 -6.00 1.82 4.68
CA ILE A 86 -6.65 1.62 5.97
C ILE A 86 -7.92 2.46 5.98
N LYS A 87 -9.07 1.81 6.16
CA LYS A 87 -10.34 2.53 6.32
C LYS A 87 -10.40 3.16 7.69
N VAL A 88 -10.67 4.47 7.71
CA VAL A 88 -10.92 5.24 8.94
C VAL A 88 -12.40 5.58 9.06
N PRO A 89 -12.93 5.75 10.29
CA PRO A 89 -14.28 6.25 10.50
C PRO A 89 -14.47 7.60 9.79
N PRO A 90 -15.66 7.86 9.23
CA PRO A 90 -15.94 9.14 8.59
C PRO A 90 -15.82 10.29 9.60
N SER A 91 -14.98 11.27 9.27
CA SER A 91 -14.83 12.48 10.08
C SER A 91 -16.01 13.43 9.90
N GLN A 92 -16.51 13.97 11.01
CA GLN A 92 -17.54 15.02 11.00
C GLN A 92 -17.03 16.34 10.38
N PHE A 93 -15.71 16.50 10.25
CA PHE A 93 -15.06 17.72 9.74
C PHE A 93 -14.77 17.64 8.23
N GLY A 94 -15.19 16.57 7.55
CA GLY A 94 -14.83 16.28 6.17
C GLY A 94 -13.43 15.64 6.05
N GLY A 95 -13.13 15.10 4.87
CA GLY A 95 -11.93 14.31 4.60
C GLY A 95 -12.28 12.98 3.90
N GLY A 96 -11.26 12.30 3.38
CA GLY A 96 -11.39 10.92 2.92
C GLY A 96 -11.72 9.98 4.08
N ASP A 97 -12.08 8.74 3.73
CA ASP A 97 -12.32 7.64 4.66
C ASP A 97 -11.16 6.63 4.66
N THR A 98 -10.01 7.02 4.10
CA THR A 98 -8.85 6.16 3.89
C THR A 98 -7.56 6.86 4.30
N ILE A 99 -6.71 6.14 5.04
CA ILE A 99 -5.29 6.44 5.25
C ILE A 99 -4.50 5.46 4.37
N SER A 100 -3.42 5.90 3.74
CA SER A 100 -2.55 5.02 2.95
C SER A 100 -1.16 4.96 3.57
N LEU A 101 -0.74 3.79 4.07
CA LEU A 101 0.65 3.57 4.51
C LEU A 101 1.53 3.25 3.32
N VAL A 102 2.71 3.86 3.24
CA VAL A 102 3.72 3.58 2.23
C VAL A 102 4.90 2.86 2.89
N LEU A 103 5.12 1.61 2.53
CA LEU A 103 6.21 0.78 3.06
C LEU A 103 7.29 0.59 2.00
N ALA A 104 8.55 0.65 2.44
CA ALA A 104 9.70 0.22 1.67
C ALA A 104 9.91 -1.29 1.86
N ASP A 105 9.92 -2.04 0.76
CA ASP A 105 10.09 -3.49 0.75
C ASP A 105 11.50 -3.88 1.27
N GLU A 106 12.52 -3.14 0.84
CA GLU A 106 13.92 -3.40 1.15
C GLU A 106 14.23 -3.14 2.64
N LYS A 107 13.67 -2.06 3.20
CA LYS A 107 13.87 -1.65 4.60
C LYS A 107 12.92 -2.34 5.58
N GLU A 108 11.84 -2.94 5.09
CA GLU A 108 10.80 -3.58 5.92
C GLU A 108 10.12 -2.63 6.93
N CYS A 109 9.94 -1.37 6.54
CA CYS A 109 9.35 -0.35 7.40
C CYS A 109 8.42 0.60 6.62
N VAL A 110 7.58 1.32 7.36
CA VAL A 110 6.78 2.43 6.84
C VAL A 110 7.70 3.63 6.62
N GLU A 111 7.72 4.19 5.42
CA GLU A 111 8.49 5.42 5.10
C GLU A 111 7.68 6.67 5.43
N TYR A 112 6.38 6.65 5.12
CA TYR A 112 5.42 7.70 5.44
C TYR A 112 3.99 7.17 5.23
N MET A 113 3.00 8.00 5.56
CA MET A 113 1.60 7.72 5.26
C MET A 113 0.91 8.94 4.67
N PHE A 114 -0.14 8.73 3.87
CA PHE A 114 -1.07 9.78 3.51
C PHE A 114 -2.21 9.80 4.52
N ASP A 115 -2.45 10.95 5.12
CA ASP A 115 -3.62 11.17 5.96
C ASP A 115 -4.92 11.19 5.13
N PRO A 116 -6.11 11.23 5.75
CA PRO A 116 -7.36 11.26 5.00
C PRO A 116 -7.55 12.48 4.10
N SER A 117 -6.72 13.52 4.22
CA SER A 117 -6.70 14.68 3.32
C SER A 117 -5.80 14.47 2.10
N GLY A 118 -5.02 13.39 2.08
CA GLY A 118 -4.02 13.08 1.06
C GLY A 118 -2.67 13.76 1.31
N TYR A 119 -2.43 14.29 2.51
CA TYR A 119 -1.16 14.93 2.86
C TYR A 119 -0.18 13.88 3.41
N PRO A 120 1.08 13.85 2.93
CA PRO A 120 2.08 12.93 3.45
C PRO A 120 2.52 13.35 4.86
N VAL A 121 2.48 12.42 5.80
CA VAL A 121 2.89 12.59 7.20
C VAL A 121 3.78 11.44 7.65
N THR A 122 4.68 11.71 8.59
CA THR A 122 5.64 10.74 9.14
C THR A 122 5.55 10.66 10.67
N PRO A 123 4.49 10.08 11.26
CA PRO A 123 4.31 10.02 12.71
C PRO A 123 5.49 9.44 13.51
N HIS A 124 6.27 8.56 12.88
CA HIS A 124 7.45 7.91 13.47
C HIS A 124 8.72 8.77 13.46
N LEU A 125 8.71 9.88 12.71
CA LEU A 125 9.68 10.94 12.83
C LEU A 125 9.02 11.98 13.73
N GLU A 126 9.19 11.86 15.05
CA GLU A 126 8.87 12.95 15.96
C GLU A 126 9.55 14.22 15.42
N ASP A 127 8.87 15.37 15.46
CA ASP A 127 9.49 16.65 15.15
C ASP A 127 10.65 16.85 16.14
N GLU A 128 11.88 16.49 15.73
CA GLU A 128 13.08 17.08 16.28
C GLU A 128 12.99 18.57 15.93
N ASP A 129 12.32 19.36 16.79
CA ASP A 129 12.50 20.80 17.04
C ASP A 129 11.17 21.51 17.35
N GLU A 130 10.82 21.64 18.63
CA GLU A 130 10.28 22.90 19.20
C GLU A 130 10.74 23.05 20.66
N ASP A 131 12.06 23.03 20.88
CA ASP A 131 12.69 23.69 22.03
C ASP A 131 13.29 25.03 21.53
N GLU A 132 12.45 26.07 21.40
CA GLU A 132 12.90 27.50 21.39
C GLU A 132 12.34 28.27 22.60
#